data_AF-A0A535PZF3-F1
#
_entry.id   AF-A0A535PZF3-F1
#
_cell.length_a   1.000
_cell.length_b   1.000
_cell.length_c   1.000
_cell.angle_alpha   90.00
_cell.angle_beta   90.00
_cell.angle_gamma   90.00
#
_symmetry.space_group_name_H-M   'P 1'
#
loop_
_entity.id
_entity.type
_entity.pdbx_description
1 polymer ?
#
loop_
_entity_poly.entity_id
_entity_poly.type
_entity_poly.pdbx_seq_one_letter_code
_entity_poly.pdbx_strand_id
1 'polypeptide(L)' 'MRFPFTFMGLMALAFGVWVVVYLAGHRTLDEVSQGLAAAAAAACFGFAAYVLIRRVRRGPQH' A
#
# COMPACT_ATOMS: atom_id res chain seq x y z
N MET A 1 -3.09 -18.55 -13.29
CA MET A 1 -3.70 -17.23 -13.04
C MET A 1 -3.18 -16.66 -11.70
N ARG A 2 -2.02 -15.98 -11.70
CA ARG A 2 -1.41 -15.33 -10.50
C ARG A 2 -1.62 -13.79 -10.50
N PHE A 3 -2.37 -13.33 -11.49
CA PHE A 3 -2.60 -11.94 -11.84
C PHE A 3 -3.33 -11.11 -10.77
N PRO A 4 -4.35 -11.62 -10.01
CA PRO A 4 -5.08 -10.75 -9.08
C PRO A 4 -4.25 -10.30 -7.89
N PHE A 5 -3.42 -11.17 -7.31
CA PHE A 5 -2.72 -10.87 -6.06
C PHE A 5 -1.55 -9.88 -6.25
N THR A 6 -0.81 -10.03 -7.35
CA THR A 6 0.30 -9.09 -7.67
C THR A 6 -0.27 -7.74 -8.09
N PHE A 7 -1.36 -7.73 -8.86
CA PHE A 7 -2.08 -6.51 -9.22
C PHE A 7 -2.66 -5.80 -7.99
N MET A 8 -3.29 -6.53 -7.06
CA MET A 8 -3.76 -5.96 -5.79
C MET A 8 -2.61 -5.35 -4.97
N GLY A 9 -1.43 -5.99 -4.94
CA GLY A 9 -0.25 -5.43 -4.29
C GLY A 9 0.21 -4.10 -4.93
N LEU A 10 0.23 -4.01 -6.25
CA LEU A 10 0.57 -2.78 -6.97
C LEU A 10 -0.47 -1.67 -6.76
N MET A 11 -1.77 -2.02 -6.80
CA MET A 11 -2.85 -1.08 -6.53
C MET A 11 -2.79 -0.56 -5.09
N ALA A 12 -2.55 -1.43 -4.11
CA ALA A 12 -2.33 -1.02 -2.73
C ALA A 12 -1.13 -0.05 -2.61
N LEU A 13 -0.03 -0.33 -3.31
CA LEU A 13 1.14 0.56 -3.32
C LEU A 13 0.80 1.94 -3.91
N ALA A 14 0.08 1.98 -5.03
CA ALA A 14 -0.37 3.21 -5.67
C ALA A 14 -1.32 4.02 -4.75
N PHE A 15 -2.28 3.36 -4.09
CA PHE A 15 -3.16 4.00 -3.12
C PHE A 15 -2.39 4.53 -1.90
N GLY A 16 -1.43 3.77 -1.37
CA GLY A 16 -0.58 4.22 -0.26
C GLY A 16 0.19 5.48 -0.61
N VAL A 17 0.82 5.52 -1.79
CA VAL A 17 1.54 6.71 -2.29
C VAL A 17 0.59 7.89 -2.47
N TRP A 18 -0.58 7.66 -3.07
CA TRP A 18 -1.59 8.70 -3.27
C TRP A 18 -2.03 9.33 -1.94
N VAL A 19 -2.33 8.51 -0.93
CA VAL A 19 -2.74 8.98 0.39
C VAL A 19 -1.64 9.80 1.06
N VAL A 20 -0.37 9.38 0.95
CA VAL A 20 0.76 10.15 1.48
C VAL A 20 0.89 11.52 0.79
N VAL A 21 0.76 11.56 -0.54
CA VAL A 21 0.78 12.82 -1.32
C VAL A 21 -0.40 13.72 -0.92
N TYR A 22 -1.59 13.14 -0.74
CA TYR A 22 -2.78 13.87 -0.34
C TYR A 22 -2.62 14.52 1.04
N LEU A 23 -2.11 13.76 2.03
CA LEU A 23 -1.82 14.26 3.38
C LEU A 23 -0.73 15.34 3.37
N ALA A 24 0.30 15.18 2.53
CA ALA A 24 1.35 16.18 2.38
C ALA A 24 0.82 17.51 1.82
N GLY A 25 -0.16 17.47 0.91
CA GLY A 25 -0.81 18.66 0.35
C GLY A 25 -1.92 19.25 1.24
N HIS A 26 -2.55 18.46 2.11
CA HIS A 26 -3.69 18.86 2.94
C HIS A 26 -3.38 18.76 4.43
N ARG A 27 -2.33 19.44 4.89
CA ARG A 27 -1.94 19.44 6.32
C ARG A 27 -2.94 20.13 7.25
N THR A 28 -3.93 20.83 6.70
CA THR A 28 -5.00 21.50 7.46
C THR A 28 -6.20 20.59 7.76
N LEU A 29 -6.14 19.32 7.35
CA LEU A 29 -7.14 18.30 7.70
C LEU A 29 -7.17 18.05 9.21
N ASP A 30 -8.36 17.77 9.72
CA ASP A 30 -8.59 17.38 11.10
C ASP A 30 -7.70 16.19 11.52
N GLU A 31 -7.22 16.24 12.76
CA GLU A 31 -6.17 15.34 13.28
C GLU A 31 -6.59 13.86 13.25
N VAL A 32 -7.88 13.59 13.48
CA VAL A 32 -8.46 12.24 13.38
C VAL A 32 -8.44 11.73 11.94
N SER A 33 -8.77 12.61 11.00
CA SER A 33 -8.77 12.28 9.57
C SER A 33 -7.36 12.01 9.05
N GLN A 34 -6.37 12.79 9.50
CA GLN A 34 -4.96 12.54 9.20
C GLN A 34 -4.49 11.19 9.76
N GLY A 35 -4.82 10.90 11.02
CA GLY A 35 -4.45 9.64 11.66
C GLY A 35 -5.01 8.41 10.94
N LEU A 36 -6.30 8.46 10.55
CA LEU A 36 -6.94 7.37 9.83
C LEU A 36 -6.34 7.16 8.43
N ALA A 37 -6.08 8.26 7.71
CA ALA A 37 -5.46 8.21 6.39
C ALA A 37 -4.01 7.65 6.47
N ALA A 38 -3.23 8.06 7.48
CA ALA A 38 -1.89 7.54 7.69
C ALA A 38 -1.90 6.03 8.02
N ALA A 39 -2.84 5.57 8.87
CA ALA A 39 -3.01 4.16 9.17
C ALA A 39 -3.39 3.33 7.94
N ALA A 40 -4.30 3.85 7.10
CA ALA A 40 -4.69 3.21 5.85
C ALA A 40 -3.52 3.12 4.85
N ALA A 41 -2.72 4.19 4.73
CA ALA A 41 -1.51 4.18 3.91
C ALA A 41 -0.50 3.13 4.40
N ALA A 42 -0.26 3.05 5.71
CA ALA A 42 0.63 2.05 6.31
C ALA A 42 0.15 0.61 6.04
N ALA A 43 -1.16 0.36 6.14
CA ALA A 43 -1.74 -0.94 5.81
C ALA A 43 -1.54 -1.30 4.32
N CYS A 44 -1.73 -0.32 3.42
CA CYS A 44 -1.52 -0.50 2.00
C CYS A 44 -0.05 -0.81 1.65
N PHE A 45 0.89 -0.05 2.24
CA PHE A 45 2.32 -0.30 2.06
C PHE A 45 2.75 -1.64 2.66
N GLY A 46 2.24 -2.00 3.84
CA GLY A 46 2.49 -3.30 4.47
C GLY A 46 2.00 -4.46 3.61
N PHE A 47 0.79 -4.35 3.05
CA PHE A 47 0.24 -5.36 2.14
C PHE A 47 1.07 -5.47 0.85
N ALA A 48 1.41 -4.35 0.23
CA ALA A 48 2.25 -4.34 -0.97
C ALA A 48 3.63 -4.97 -0.71
N ALA A 49 4.28 -4.61 0.40
CA ALA A 49 5.55 -5.19 0.83
C ALA A 49 5.42 -6.70 1.08
N TYR A 50 4.37 -7.15 1.77
CA TYR A 50 4.10 -8.57 2.00
C TYR A 50 3.97 -9.34 0.68
N VAL A 51 3.20 -8.82 -0.28
CA VAL A 51 3.02 -9.47 -1.59
C VAL A 51 4.34 -9.54 -2.34
N LEU A 52 5.13 -8.47 -2.37
CA LEU A 52 6.45 -8.43 -3.02
C LEU A 52 7.42 -9.42 -2.37
N ILE A 53 7.55 -9.43 -1.04
CA ILE A 53 8.41 -10.35 -0.30
C ILE A 53 8.00 -11.80 -0.54
N ARG A 54 6.69 -12.09 -0.48
CA ARG A 54 6.15 -13.43 -0.74
C ARG A 54 6.43 -13.88 -2.18
N ARG A 55 6.39 -12.96 -3.14
CA ARG A 55 6.72 -13.25 -4.55
C ARG A 55 8.21 -13.55 -4.74
N VAL A 56 9.09 -12.77 -4.13
CA VAL A 56 10.55 -12.97 -4.21
C VAL A 56 10.97 -14.27 -3.51
N ARG A 57 10.40 -14.56 -2.33
CA ARG A 57 10.72 -15.77 -1.56
C ARG A 57 10.17 -17.06 -2.18
N ARG A 58 9.07 -17.00 -2.93
CA ARG A 58 8.54 -18.14 -3.70
C ARG A 58 9.15 -18.20 -5.10
N GLY A 59 10.48 -18.08 -5.18
CA GLY A 59 11.26 -18.24 -6.42
C GLY A 59 10.84 -19.46 -7.24
N PRO A 60 11.16 -19.50 -8.54
CA PRO A 60 10.56 -20.41 -9.52
C PRO A 60 10.56 -21.83 -8.97
N GLN A 61 9.36 -22.32 -8.64
CA GLN A 61 9.14 -23.74 -8.34
C GLN A 61 9.38 -24.48 -9.66
N HIS A 62 10.63 -24.87 -9.88
CA HIS A 62 11.02 -25.88 -10.87
C HIS A 62 10.62 -27.26 -10.36
#